data_AF-A0A9D6L5D6-F1
#
_entry.id   AF-A0A9D6L5D6-F1
#
_cell.length_a   1.000
_cell.length_b   1.000
_cell.length_c   1.000
_cell.angle_alpha   90.00
_cell.angle_beta   90.00
_cell.angle_gamma   90.00
#
_symmetry.space_group_name_H-M   'P 1'
#
loop_
_entity.id
_entity.type
_entity.pdbx_description
1 polymer ?
#
loop_
_entity_poly.entity_id
_entity_poly.type
_entity_poly.pdbx_seq_one_letter_code
_entity_poly.pdbx_strand_id
1 'polypeptide(L)'
;KHTTVACSNCHIAGVYKGTPTNCYSCHKQDFTSVTNPNHVAAGFPTTCTTCHNTSGWLGAIFNHTQFPIYTGKHAGKWSTCNDCHVNPSNYQVFSCLTCHEHSKTLMDSKHQGIRNYVYNSANCYSCHPTGKAD
;
A
#
# COMPACT_ATOMS: atom_id res chain seq x y z
N LYS A 1 -5.02 21.01 8.66
CA LYS A 1 -4.00 21.24 9.72
C LYS A 1 -4.75 21.48 11.03
N HIS A 2 -4.63 20.62 12.04
CA HIS A 2 -5.40 20.76 13.30
C HIS A 2 -5.07 22.05 14.07
N THR A 3 -3.91 22.65 13.82
CA THR A 3 -3.45 23.89 14.47
C THR A 3 -4.25 25.14 14.12
N THR A 4 -5.14 25.09 13.13
CA THR A 4 -5.97 26.24 12.70
C THR A 4 -7.47 25.99 12.90
N VAL A 5 -7.85 24.87 13.51
CA VAL A 5 -9.26 24.52 13.75
C VAL A 5 -9.74 25.25 15.00
N ALA A 6 -10.92 25.87 14.94
CA ALA A 6 -11.51 26.55 16.09
C ALA A 6 -11.83 25.55 17.22
N CYS A 7 -11.54 25.92 18.46
CA CYS A 7 -11.75 25.07 19.64
C CYS A 7 -13.21 24.57 19.74
N SER A 8 -14.17 25.44 19.40
CA SER A 8 -15.60 25.15 19.44
C SER A 8 -16.05 24.08 18.45
N ASN A 9 -15.25 23.76 17.43
CA ASN A 9 -15.58 22.70 16.47
C ASN A 9 -15.45 21.31 17.12
N CYS A 10 -14.67 21.19 18.19
CA CYS A 10 -14.42 19.93 18.90
C CYS A 10 -14.95 19.97 20.35
N HIS A 11 -14.96 21.14 20.97
CA HIS A 11 -15.39 21.35 22.36
C HIS A 11 -16.77 21.99 22.39
N ILE A 12 -17.77 21.17 22.06
CA ILE A 12 -19.17 21.59 22.01
C ILE A 12 -19.61 22.09 23.38
N ALA A 13 -20.26 23.25 23.42
CA ALA A 13 -20.66 23.93 24.65
C ALA A 13 -19.52 24.16 25.67
N GLY A 14 -18.27 24.24 25.19
CA GLY A 14 -17.10 24.43 26.05
C GLY A 14 -16.70 23.19 26.85
N VAL A 15 -17.18 22.00 26.50
CA VAL A 15 -16.80 20.75 27.17
C VAL A 15 -15.51 20.21 26.54
N TYR A 16 -14.43 20.23 27.32
CA TYR A 16 -13.11 19.76 26.90
C TYR A 16 -12.82 18.31 27.26
N LYS A 17 -13.40 17.84 28.38
CA LYS A 17 -13.17 16.48 28.87
C LYS A 17 -13.90 15.48 27.97
N GLY A 18 -13.20 14.44 27.53
CA GLY A 18 -13.78 13.35 26.74
C GLY A 18 -13.79 13.59 25.22
N THR A 19 -13.33 14.76 24.74
CA THR A 19 -13.09 14.96 23.30
C THR A 19 -12.05 13.94 22.82
N PRO A 20 -12.37 13.09 21.82
CA PRO A 20 -11.43 12.11 21.30
C PRO A 20 -10.18 12.78 20.72
N THR A 21 -9.01 12.21 21.03
CA THR A 21 -7.72 12.70 20.53
C THR A 21 -7.13 11.82 19.42
N ASN A 22 -7.70 10.64 19.18
CA ASN A 22 -7.26 9.77 18.09
C ASN A 22 -7.86 10.24 16.76
N CYS A 23 -7.08 10.09 15.68
CA CYS A 23 -7.45 10.58 14.36
C CYS A 23 -8.76 9.96 13.86
N TYR A 24 -8.92 8.65 14.00
CA TYR A 24 -10.04 7.90 13.42
C TYR A 24 -11.40 8.31 13.99
N SER A 25 -11.49 8.63 15.28
CA SER A 25 -12.75 9.07 15.89
C SER A 25 -13.35 10.30 15.21
N CYS A 26 -12.52 11.19 14.66
CA CYS A 26 -12.98 12.38 13.95
C CYS A 26 -12.94 12.20 12.42
N HIS A 27 -11.94 11.49 11.91
CA HIS A 27 -11.68 11.29 10.48
C HIS A 27 -12.15 9.91 9.97
N LYS A 28 -13.19 9.35 10.58
CA LYS A 28 -13.76 8.05 10.17
C LYS A 28 -14.21 8.07 8.72
N GLN A 29 -14.92 9.13 8.32
CA GLN A 29 -15.41 9.27 6.95
C GLN A 29 -14.25 9.30 5.95
N ASP A 30 -13.19 10.08 6.24
CA ASP A 30 -11.99 10.15 5.41
C ASP A 30 -11.31 8.78 5.32
N PHE A 31 -11.18 8.06 6.44
CA PHE A 31 -10.63 6.71 6.45
C PHE A 31 -11.43 5.75 5.55
N THR A 32 -12.76 5.85 5.57
CA THR A 32 -13.64 4.94 4.80
C THR A 32 -13.85 5.35 3.34
N SER A 33 -13.57 6.60 2.96
CA SER A 33 -13.84 7.12 1.61
C SER A 33 -12.67 7.01 0.65
N VAL A 34 -11.44 6.87 1.16
CA VAL A 34 -10.25 6.71 0.32
C VAL A 34 -10.29 5.35 -0.37
N THR A 35 -10.09 5.35 -1.69
CA THR A 35 -10.08 4.14 -2.54
C THR A 35 -8.70 3.77 -3.05
N ASN A 36 -7.70 4.64 -2.89
CA ASN A 36 -6.33 4.41 -3.35
C ASN A 36 -5.30 4.95 -2.34
N PRO A 37 -4.73 4.08 -1.48
CA PRO A 37 -5.17 2.71 -1.24
C PRO A 37 -6.48 2.66 -0.45
N ASN A 38 -7.34 1.65 -0.70
CA ASN A 38 -8.56 1.48 0.09
C ASN A 38 -8.22 1.00 1.50
N HIS A 39 -8.30 1.87 2.50
CA HIS A 39 -7.90 1.54 3.87
C HIS A 39 -8.77 0.44 4.52
N VAL A 40 -10.08 0.46 4.25
CA VAL A 40 -11.04 -0.49 4.84
C VAL A 40 -10.81 -1.88 4.26
N ALA A 41 -10.78 -1.97 2.93
CA ALA A 41 -10.66 -3.24 2.26
C ALA A 41 -9.25 -3.84 2.42
N ALA A 42 -8.21 -2.99 2.54
CA ALA A 42 -6.86 -3.42 2.91
C ALA A 42 -6.72 -3.85 4.38
N GLY A 43 -7.69 -3.54 5.24
CA GLY A 43 -7.60 -3.82 6.68
C GLY A 43 -6.51 -3.01 7.40
N PHE A 44 -6.21 -1.79 6.93
CA PHE A 44 -5.21 -0.94 7.57
C PHE A 44 -5.64 -0.52 8.99
N PRO A 45 -4.68 -0.30 9.91
CA PRO A 45 -4.99 0.12 11.26
C PRO A 45 -5.59 1.53 11.27
N THR A 46 -6.45 1.80 12.26
CA THR A 46 -7.01 3.13 12.51
C THR A 46 -6.00 4.09 13.17
N THR A 47 -4.79 3.61 13.48
CA THR A 47 -3.67 4.42 13.97
C THR A 47 -3.02 5.14 12.80
N CYS A 48 -3.59 6.28 12.40
CA CYS A 48 -3.18 7.00 11.19
C CYS A 48 -1.70 7.42 11.18
N THR A 49 -1.12 7.66 12.37
CA THR A 49 0.29 8.08 12.53
C THR A 49 1.31 7.00 12.17
N THR A 50 0.88 5.77 11.91
CA THR A 50 1.76 4.73 11.36
C THR A 50 2.27 5.09 9.97
N CYS A 51 1.47 5.82 9.17
CA CYS A 51 1.83 6.18 7.79
C CYS A 51 1.76 7.69 7.53
N HIS A 52 0.80 8.39 8.15
CA HIS A 52 0.55 9.81 7.92
C HIS A 52 1.16 10.68 9.02
N ASN A 53 1.43 11.94 8.67
CA ASN A 53 1.83 12.96 9.64
C ASN A 53 0.92 14.19 9.52
N THR A 54 0.87 15.01 10.59
CA THR A 54 -0.03 16.18 10.66
C THR A 54 0.52 17.41 9.93
N SER A 55 1.82 17.44 9.61
CA SER A 55 2.46 18.50 8.82
C SER A 55 2.22 18.37 7.31
N GLY A 56 2.01 17.15 6.82
CA GLY A 56 1.80 16.79 5.43
C GLY A 56 1.01 15.48 5.40
N TRP A 57 -0.30 15.60 5.24
CA TRP A 57 -1.22 14.47 5.24
C TRP A 57 -1.07 13.60 3.98
N LEU A 58 -0.77 14.25 2.85
CA LEU A 58 -0.40 13.60 1.60
C LEU A 58 1.05 13.12 1.65
N GLY A 59 1.35 12.05 0.91
CA GLY A 59 2.69 11.44 0.91
C GLY A 59 2.93 10.54 2.12
N ALA A 60 1.92 9.75 2.51
CA ALA A 60 2.05 8.78 3.58
C ALA A 60 3.23 7.84 3.29
N ILE A 61 4.00 7.52 4.32
CA ILE A 61 5.14 6.62 4.20
C ILE A 61 4.64 5.21 4.48
N PHE A 62 4.88 4.29 3.56
CA PHE A 62 4.61 2.87 3.73
C PHE A 62 5.91 2.10 3.52
N ASN A 63 6.31 1.32 4.53
CA ASN A 63 7.53 0.53 4.44
C ASN A 63 7.26 -0.80 3.73
N HIS A 64 7.86 -0.98 2.55
CA HIS A 64 7.73 -2.20 1.75
C HIS A 64 9.00 -3.07 1.91
N THR A 65 9.05 -3.90 2.96
CA THR A 65 10.26 -4.65 3.35
C THR A 65 10.46 -5.96 2.59
N GLN A 66 9.38 -6.53 2.03
CA GLN A 66 9.37 -7.87 1.44
C GLN A 66 9.85 -7.90 -0.02
N PHE A 67 9.54 -6.85 -0.79
CA PHE A 67 9.98 -6.67 -2.18
C PHE A 67 10.54 -5.25 -2.36
N PRO A 68 11.71 -5.08 -3.02
CA PRO A 68 12.36 -3.79 -3.14
C PRO A 68 11.69 -2.92 -4.23
N ILE A 69 10.70 -2.11 -3.86
CA ILE A 69 10.00 -1.19 -4.78
C ILE A 69 10.67 0.18 -4.90
N TYR A 70 11.54 0.53 -3.95
CA TYR A 70 12.23 1.83 -3.90
C TYR A 70 13.64 1.79 -4.46
N THR A 71 14.14 0.60 -4.83
CA THR A 71 15.50 0.38 -5.36
C THR A 71 15.47 -0.55 -6.57
N GLY A 72 16.60 -0.69 -7.26
CA GLY A 72 16.72 -1.59 -8.42
C GLY A 72 15.83 -1.18 -9.59
N LYS A 73 15.36 -2.17 -10.37
CA LYS A 73 14.60 -1.95 -11.61
C LYS A 73 13.17 -1.44 -11.39
N HIS A 74 12.62 -1.62 -10.20
CA HIS A 74 11.26 -1.19 -9.84
C HIS A 74 11.21 0.22 -9.23
N ALA A 75 12.36 0.79 -8.86
CA ALA A 75 12.45 2.14 -8.33
C ALA A 75 11.86 3.18 -9.31
N GLY A 76 10.88 3.95 -8.84
CA GLY A 76 10.24 5.01 -9.62
C GLY A 76 9.40 4.52 -10.82
N LYS A 77 9.03 3.24 -10.86
CA LYS A 77 8.19 2.67 -11.94
C LYS A 77 6.70 2.61 -11.61
N TRP A 78 6.33 2.90 -10.38
CA TRP A 78 4.96 2.84 -9.88
C TRP A 78 4.54 4.22 -9.37
N SER A 79 3.25 4.50 -9.51
CA SER A 79 2.56 5.69 -9.01
C SER A 79 1.50 5.34 -7.99
N THR A 80 0.93 4.13 -8.08
CA THR A 80 -0.12 3.66 -7.16
C THR A 80 0.18 2.28 -6.62
N CYS A 81 -0.42 1.93 -5.48
CA CYS A 81 -0.33 0.58 -4.92
C CYS A 81 -0.89 -0.46 -5.92
N ASN A 82 -1.90 -0.08 -6.69
CA ASN A 82 -2.59 -0.95 -7.64
C ASN A 82 -1.80 -1.28 -8.90
N ASP A 83 -0.69 -0.57 -9.15
CA ASP A 83 0.21 -0.87 -10.27
C ASP A 83 0.81 -2.28 -10.11
N CYS A 84 1.05 -2.71 -8.86
CA CYS A 84 1.50 -4.04 -8.51
C CYS A 84 0.40 -4.87 -7.85
N HIS A 85 -0.34 -4.30 -6.90
CA HIS A 85 -1.38 -4.97 -6.12
C HIS A 85 -2.74 -4.88 -6.81
N VAL A 86 -2.96 -5.79 -7.74
CA VAL A 86 -4.07 -5.76 -8.70
C VAL A 86 -5.47 -5.91 -8.08
N ASN A 87 -5.58 -6.27 -6.79
CA ASN A 87 -6.85 -6.29 -6.09
C ASN A 87 -6.92 -5.16 -5.04
N PRO A 88 -7.72 -4.10 -5.27
CA PRO A 88 -7.87 -3.00 -4.31
C PRO A 88 -8.56 -3.41 -3.00
N SER A 89 -9.18 -4.60 -2.96
CA SER A 89 -9.78 -5.17 -1.75
C SER A 89 -8.89 -6.18 -1.03
N ASN A 90 -7.75 -6.54 -1.63
CA ASN A 90 -6.79 -7.44 -1.01
C ASN A 90 -5.39 -7.20 -1.60
N TYR A 91 -4.61 -6.33 -0.93
CA TYR A 91 -3.25 -6.00 -1.35
C TYR A 91 -2.27 -7.19 -1.24
N GLN A 92 -2.68 -8.36 -0.74
CA GLN A 92 -1.86 -9.58 -0.86
C GLN A 92 -1.89 -10.15 -2.29
N VAL A 93 -2.84 -9.73 -3.12
CA VAL A 93 -2.91 -10.13 -4.53
C VAL A 93 -2.12 -9.13 -5.37
N PHE A 94 -1.05 -9.61 -6.00
CA PHE A 94 -0.16 -8.81 -6.85
C PHE A 94 0.13 -9.51 -8.18
N SER A 95 0.68 -8.75 -9.13
CA SER A 95 1.10 -9.26 -10.44
C SER A 95 2.49 -8.76 -10.82
N CYS A 96 3.34 -9.70 -11.25
CA CYS A 96 4.62 -9.40 -11.91
C CYS A 96 4.46 -9.30 -13.44
N LEU A 97 3.28 -9.67 -13.96
CA LEU A 97 3.04 -9.90 -15.39
C LEU A 97 2.37 -8.70 -16.08
N THR A 98 1.94 -7.70 -15.32
CA THR A 98 1.08 -6.61 -15.83
C THR A 98 1.85 -5.46 -16.48
N CYS A 99 3.10 -5.20 -16.08
CA CYS A 99 3.81 -3.99 -16.50
C CYS A 99 4.86 -4.20 -17.62
N HIS A 100 5.71 -5.24 -17.56
CA HIS A 100 6.69 -5.49 -18.63
C HIS A 100 7.20 -6.94 -18.71
N GLU A 101 7.65 -7.30 -19.92
CA GLU A 101 8.66 -8.30 -20.35
C GLU A 101 8.55 -9.77 -19.92
N HIS A 102 7.74 -10.11 -18.91
CA HIS A 102 7.57 -11.49 -18.47
C HIS A 102 6.63 -12.28 -19.37
N SER A 103 6.82 -12.29 -20.70
CA SER A 103 6.03 -13.13 -21.61
C SER A 103 6.12 -14.60 -21.22
N LYS A 104 4.98 -15.30 -21.18
CA LYS A 104 4.92 -16.72 -20.84
C LYS A 104 5.90 -17.56 -21.63
N THR A 105 5.90 -17.41 -22.96
CA THR A 105 6.76 -18.19 -23.86
C THR A 105 8.25 -17.98 -23.56
N LEU A 106 8.65 -16.74 -23.28
CA LEU A 106 10.04 -16.42 -22.96
C LEU A 106 10.44 -16.96 -21.58
N MET A 107 9.57 -16.79 -20.57
CA MET A 107 9.82 -17.31 -19.23
C MET A 107 9.88 -18.83 -19.23
N ASP A 108 8.95 -19.50 -19.92
CA ASP A 108 8.94 -20.95 -20.04
C ASP A 108 10.25 -21.46 -20.69
N SER A 109 10.76 -20.77 -21.71
CA SER A 109 12.05 -21.12 -22.34
C SER A 109 13.25 -20.90 -21.42
N LYS A 110 13.22 -19.89 -20.53
CA LYS A 110 14.32 -19.59 -19.60
C LYS A 110 14.33 -20.48 -18.36
N HIS A 111 13.18 -21.01 -17.97
CA HIS A 111 13.03 -21.88 -16.80
C HIS A 111 12.95 -23.36 -17.14
N GLN A 112 13.43 -23.76 -18.33
CA GLN A 112 13.56 -25.17 -18.69
C GLN A 112 14.47 -25.90 -17.70
N GLY A 113 13.97 -26.98 -17.12
CA GLY A 113 14.69 -27.77 -16.11
C GLY A 113 14.58 -27.25 -14.68
N ILE A 114 13.91 -26.11 -14.43
CA ILE A 114 13.62 -25.65 -13.08
C ILE A 114 12.44 -26.43 -12.52
N ARG A 115 12.70 -27.23 -11.47
CA ARG A 115 11.66 -28.01 -10.81
C ARG A 115 10.63 -27.08 -10.15
N ASN A 116 9.34 -27.43 -10.28
CA ASN A 116 8.21 -26.68 -9.73
C ASN A 116 8.05 -25.26 -10.30
N TYR A 117 8.63 -24.95 -11.46
CA TYR A 117 8.33 -23.71 -12.16
C TYR A 117 6.84 -23.65 -12.51
N VAL A 118 6.18 -22.58 -12.07
CA VAL A 118 4.81 -22.26 -12.46
C VAL A 118 4.77 -20.79 -12.86
N TYR A 119 4.27 -20.53 -14.07
CA TYR A 119 4.14 -19.17 -14.60
C TYR A 119 2.96 -18.43 -13.95
N ASN A 120 3.16 -17.92 -12.74
CA ASN A 120 2.27 -16.99 -12.05
C ASN A 120 3.05 -16.17 -11.03
N SER A 121 2.49 -15.02 -10.63
CA SER A 121 3.21 -14.04 -9.81
C SER A 121 3.60 -14.53 -8.42
N ALA A 122 2.78 -15.38 -7.79
CA ALA A 122 3.11 -15.96 -6.48
C ALA A 122 4.36 -16.86 -6.54
N ASN A 123 4.46 -17.69 -7.58
CA ASN A 123 5.62 -18.57 -7.77
C ASN A 123 6.85 -17.78 -8.24
N CYS A 124 6.65 -16.78 -9.13
CA CYS A 124 7.72 -15.86 -9.50
C CYS A 124 8.32 -15.19 -8.25
N TYR A 125 7.49 -14.66 -7.34
CA TYR A 125 7.96 -14.03 -6.11
C TYR A 125 8.67 -15.01 -5.17
N SER A 126 8.20 -16.25 -5.07
CA SER A 126 8.85 -17.26 -4.23
C SER A 126 10.27 -17.59 -4.67
N CYS A 127 10.56 -17.58 -5.97
CA CYS A 127 11.91 -17.80 -6.50
C CYS A 127 12.71 -16.50 -6.62
N HIS A 128 12.04 -15.38 -6.93
CA HIS A 128 12.65 -14.07 -7.17
C HIS A 128 12.10 -13.02 -6.18
N PRO A 129 12.44 -13.11 -4.88
CA PRO A 129 11.89 -12.22 -3.84
C PRO A 129 12.32 -10.76 -4.01
N THR A 130 13.38 -10.52 -4.81
CA THR A 130 13.87 -9.17 -5.11
C THR A 130 13.51 -8.68 -6.51
N GLY A 131 12.79 -9.49 -7.30
CA GLY A 131 12.44 -9.19 -8.69
C GLY A 131 13.64 -9.23 -9.65
N LYS A 132 14.74 -9.82 -9.23
CA LYS A 132 15.91 -10.09 -10.06
C LYS A 132 15.92 -11.55 -10.51
N ALA A 133 16.48 -11.81 -11.68
CA ALA A 133 16.52 -13.12 -12.33
C ALA A 133 17.78 -13.96 -11.98
N ASP A 134 18.56 -13.51 -10.99
CA ASP A 134 19.82 -14.14 -10.54
C ASP A 134 19.60 -15.35 -9.62
#